data_AF-A0A913Z1U0-F1
#
_entry.id   AF-A0A913Z1U0-F1
#
_cell.length_a   1.000
_cell.length_b   1.000
_cell.length_c   1.000
_cell.angle_alpha   90.00
_cell.angle_beta   90.00
_cell.angle_gamma   90.00
#
_symmetry.space_group_name_H-M   'P 1'
#
loop_
_entity.id
_entity.type
_entity.pdbx_description
1 polymer ?
#
loop_
_entity_poly.entity_id
_entity_poly.type
_entity_poly.pdbx_seq_one_letter_code
_entity_poly.pdbx_strand_id
1 'polypeptide(L)'
;MAVVRGMTRVRSQSPPHCLSLNSQQKCFFTMFRNILIGISAALILQHILSVIYSLGFHKRAYNHRPGSCRVVTGIDSGSEDIHVLRNGLALITSGIDLTPLGHLMDPSGLTWKGRIYLFDFKQPNANVTELPILGSFDHSDFRPHGISVWEEETQTTVFVVNHKQHREAIEVLSLNQDNKSLQYLYSITDPLMRSVNDVVAVGSNSFYFTNDGYNNQLFKRFLERFLKFPWGNVIYYDGDAGRGQVVVSRGLEPNGINRSPDGRYIYVSSPIVGTVTVYEQQADHALQPIQVIDLSTSPDNIYVDSTSGDLWLGCHMIGYQSMLHFQNFTQPAASQAFSPVMLMPVAYYKSILFRQCQCKTCNV
;
A
#
# COMPACT_ATOMS: atom_id res chain seq x y z
N MET A 1 102.21 -20.65 -33.56
CA MET A 1 101.72 -19.72 -32.52
C MET A 1 100.66 -18.85 -33.19
N ALA A 2 99.42 -18.66 -32.75
CA ALA A 2 98.63 -19.07 -31.59
C ALA A 2 97.15 -18.91 -32.07
N VAL A 3 96.29 -19.94 -32.01
CA VAL A 3 95.34 -20.23 -30.91
C VAL A 3 94.10 -19.30 -30.89
N VAL A 4 92.97 -19.88 -31.34
CA VAL A 4 91.65 -19.95 -30.66
C VAL A 4 90.53 -18.94 -30.97
N ARG A 5 89.45 -19.55 -31.49
CA ARG A 5 88.00 -19.42 -31.25
C ARG A 5 87.35 -18.03 -31.18
N GLY A 6 86.36 -17.87 -32.05
CA GLY A 6 85.21 -16.99 -31.83
C GLY A 6 83.97 -17.51 -32.55
N MET A 7 83.38 -18.62 -32.08
CA MET A 7 82.03 -19.02 -32.47
C MET A 7 81.04 -18.02 -31.84
N THR A 8 80.53 -17.09 -32.65
CA THR A 8 79.41 -16.22 -32.26
C THR A 8 78.12 -17.03 -32.22
N ARG A 9 77.73 -17.39 -31.00
CA ARG A 9 76.46 -18.02 -30.67
C ARG A 9 75.33 -17.03 -30.99
N VAL A 10 74.58 -17.28 -32.07
CA VAL A 10 73.30 -16.60 -32.31
C VAL A 10 72.38 -16.99 -31.14
N ARG A 11 72.15 -16.05 -30.21
CA ARG A 11 71.06 -16.18 -29.24
C ARG A 11 69.77 -16.06 -30.04
N SER A 12 69.10 -17.20 -30.28
CA SER A 12 67.69 -17.19 -30.61
C SER A 12 66.95 -16.49 -29.47
N GLN A 13 66.45 -15.29 -29.70
CA GLN A 13 65.44 -14.70 -28.82
C GLN A 13 64.21 -15.60 -28.91
N SER A 14 63.99 -16.41 -27.88
CA SER A 14 62.71 -17.06 -27.64
C SER A 14 61.62 -16.00 -27.55
N PRO A 15 60.45 -16.19 -28.18
CA PRO A 15 59.36 -15.20 -28.13
C PRO A 15 58.89 -15.04 -26.68
N PRO A 16 58.49 -13.82 -26.25
CA PRO A 16 58.07 -13.56 -24.88
C PRO A 16 56.61 -13.97 -24.68
N HIS A 17 56.25 -15.24 -24.91
CA HIS A 17 54.87 -15.66 -24.71
C HIS A 17 54.80 -17.08 -24.15
N CYS A 18 54.79 -17.16 -22.82
CA CYS A 18 54.10 -18.20 -22.06
C CYS A 18 53.80 -17.64 -20.67
N LEU A 19 52.72 -16.84 -20.55
CA LEU A 19 52.05 -16.69 -19.26
C LEU A 19 51.64 -18.10 -18.83
N SER A 20 52.16 -18.59 -17.70
CA SER A 20 51.83 -19.94 -17.21
C SER A 20 50.31 -20.09 -17.11
N LEU A 21 49.76 -21.31 -17.28
CA LEU A 21 48.32 -21.56 -17.09
C LEU A 21 47.81 -20.95 -15.77
N ASN A 22 48.63 -20.97 -14.72
CA ASN A 22 48.35 -20.31 -13.43
C ASN A 22 48.21 -18.79 -13.52
N SER A 23 49.00 -18.11 -14.36
CA SER A 23 48.90 -16.68 -14.59
C SER A 23 47.66 -16.31 -15.41
N GLN A 24 47.31 -17.09 -16.43
CA GLN A 24 46.08 -16.86 -17.18
C GLN A 24 44.82 -17.12 -16.34
N GLN A 25 44.83 -18.18 -15.53
CA GLN A 25 43.75 -18.43 -14.57
C GLN A 25 43.64 -17.29 -13.54
N LYS A 26 44.74 -16.81 -12.96
CA LYS A 26 44.72 -15.65 -12.04
C LYS A 26 44.19 -14.37 -12.69
N CYS A 27 44.58 -14.09 -13.94
CA CYS A 27 44.04 -12.98 -14.72
C CYS A 27 42.53 -13.14 -14.97
N PHE A 28 42.08 -14.34 -15.34
CA PHE A 28 40.66 -14.65 -15.53
C PHE A 28 39.86 -14.48 -14.23
N PHE A 29 40.32 -15.02 -13.10
CA PHE A 29 39.66 -14.85 -11.80
C PHE A 29 39.63 -13.39 -11.34
N THR A 30 40.71 -12.63 -11.59
CA THR A 30 40.76 -11.20 -11.26
C THR A 30 39.82 -10.38 -12.13
N MET A 31 39.78 -10.66 -13.44
CA MET A 31 38.86 -10.03 -14.39
C MET A 31 37.41 -10.36 -14.00
N PHE A 32 37.09 -11.63 -13.77
CA PHE A 32 35.76 -12.08 -13.36
C PHE A 32 35.33 -11.45 -12.04
N ARG A 33 36.22 -11.40 -11.03
CA ARG A 33 35.96 -10.70 -9.75
C ARG A 33 35.64 -9.22 -9.98
N ASN A 34 36.44 -8.53 -10.80
CA ASN A 34 36.22 -7.11 -11.08
C ASN A 34 34.90 -6.87 -11.84
N ILE A 35 34.54 -7.76 -12.76
CA ILE A 35 33.24 -7.75 -13.45
C ILE A 35 32.11 -7.91 -12.43
N LEU A 36 32.19 -8.89 -11.52
CA LEU A 36 31.17 -9.10 -10.48
C LEU A 36 31.03 -7.92 -9.52
N ILE A 37 32.16 -7.29 -9.14
CA ILE A 37 32.14 -6.05 -8.33
C ILE A 37 31.45 -4.93 -9.12
N GLY A 38 31.79 -4.75 -10.39
CA GLY A 38 31.18 -3.75 -11.25
C GLY A 38 29.67 -3.94 -11.42
N ILE A 39 29.22 -5.17 -11.68
CA ILE A 39 27.79 -5.52 -11.78
C ILE A 39 27.07 -5.26 -10.45
N SER A 40 27.64 -5.72 -9.33
CA SER A 40 27.06 -5.50 -8.00
C SER A 40 26.92 -4.01 -7.68
N ALA A 41 27.96 -3.21 -7.94
CA ALA A 41 27.93 -1.76 -7.74
C ALA A 41 26.87 -1.09 -8.61
N ALA A 42 26.73 -1.51 -9.87
CA ALA A 42 25.71 -0.99 -10.78
C ALA A 42 24.28 -1.30 -10.29
N LEU A 43 24.03 -2.53 -9.81
CA LEU A 43 22.73 -2.92 -9.25
C LEU A 43 22.39 -2.16 -7.97
N ILE A 44 23.37 -1.97 -7.08
CA ILE A 44 23.19 -1.16 -5.85
C ILE A 44 22.87 0.29 -6.23
N LEU A 45 23.61 0.87 -7.17
CA LEU A 45 23.37 2.24 -7.62
C LEU A 45 21.99 2.37 -8.27
N GLN A 46 21.61 1.44 -9.15
CA GLN A 46 20.28 1.41 -9.77
C GLN A 46 19.17 1.35 -8.72
N HIS A 47 19.33 0.51 -7.70
CA HIS A 47 18.37 0.39 -6.61
C HIS A 47 18.23 1.69 -5.81
N ILE A 48 19.36 2.29 -5.40
CA ILE A 48 19.36 3.58 -4.68
C ILE A 48 18.68 4.67 -5.52
N LEU A 49 18.99 4.76 -6.82
CA LEU A 49 18.33 5.70 -7.73
C LEU A 49 16.84 5.42 -7.87
N SER A 50 16.41 4.16 -7.90
CA SER A 50 15.00 3.77 -7.92
C SER A 50 14.26 4.21 -6.65
N VAL A 51 14.89 4.06 -5.47
CA VAL A 51 14.32 4.52 -4.19
C VAL A 51 14.20 6.05 -4.15
N ILE A 52 15.26 6.76 -4.56
CA ILE A 52 15.23 8.23 -4.65
C ILE A 52 14.16 8.70 -5.64
N TYR A 53 14.01 8.01 -6.77
CA TYR A 53 12.97 8.31 -7.75
C TYR A 53 11.58 8.11 -7.15
N SER A 54 11.32 7.01 -6.43
CA SER A 54 10.02 6.77 -5.79
C SER A 54 9.68 7.79 -4.70
N LEU A 55 10.67 8.40 -4.05
CA LEU A 55 10.43 9.49 -3.09
C LEU A 55 9.86 10.77 -3.76
N GLY A 56 9.90 10.88 -5.08
CA GLY A 56 9.18 11.91 -5.83
C GLY A 56 9.84 13.29 -5.82
N PHE A 57 11.15 13.41 -5.55
CA PHE A 57 11.88 14.70 -5.61
C PHE A 57 11.78 15.41 -6.98
N HIS A 58 11.55 14.64 -8.04
CA HIS A 58 11.38 15.15 -9.40
C HIS A 58 9.93 15.58 -9.70
N LYS A 59 8.97 15.24 -8.83
CA LYS A 59 7.55 15.54 -9.03
C LYS A 59 7.24 16.94 -8.55
N ARG A 60 6.26 17.56 -9.21
CA ARG A 60 5.68 18.83 -8.81
C ARG A 60 4.18 18.66 -8.70
N ALA A 61 3.62 19.04 -7.56
CA ALA A 61 2.18 19.08 -7.38
C ALA A 61 1.63 20.31 -8.11
N TYR A 62 0.66 20.09 -9.01
CA TYR A 62 -0.10 21.15 -9.66
C TYR A 62 -1.48 21.23 -9.01
N ASN A 63 -1.97 22.45 -8.79
CA ASN A 63 -3.23 22.62 -8.08
C ASN A 63 -4.41 22.36 -9.04
N HIS A 64 -5.11 21.24 -8.84
CA HIS A 64 -6.37 20.95 -9.51
C HIS A 64 -7.52 21.28 -8.56
N ARG A 65 -8.39 22.22 -8.93
CA ARG A 65 -9.54 22.61 -8.11
C ARG A 65 -10.77 21.82 -8.57
N PRO A 66 -11.22 20.79 -7.82
CA PRO A 66 -12.40 20.00 -8.21
C PRO A 66 -13.72 20.77 -8.04
N GLY A 67 -13.67 21.96 -7.44
CA GLY A 67 -14.82 22.78 -7.11
C GLY A 67 -14.63 23.46 -5.77
N SER A 68 -15.73 23.79 -5.10
CA SER A 68 -15.70 24.28 -3.73
C SER A 68 -15.34 23.15 -2.77
N CYS A 69 -14.31 23.36 -1.95
CA CYS A 69 -13.87 22.42 -0.92
C CYS A 69 -14.05 23.06 0.47
N ARG A 70 -14.34 22.23 1.48
CA ARG A 70 -14.32 22.64 2.89
C ARG A 70 -13.73 21.53 3.75
N VAL A 71 -13.20 21.90 4.91
CA VAL A 71 -12.88 20.94 5.97
C VAL A 71 -14.19 20.44 6.56
N VAL A 72 -14.31 19.13 6.74
CA VAL A 72 -15.37 18.54 7.55
C VAL A 72 -14.92 18.59 9.00
N THR A 73 -15.60 19.40 9.83
CA THR A 73 -15.18 19.58 11.22
C THR A 73 -15.67 18.43 12.10
N GLY A 74 -14.91 18.14 13.17
CA GLY A 74 -15.18 17.05 14.12
C GLY A 74 -14.18 15.89 14.08
N ILE A 75 -13.32 15.85 13.05
CA ILE A 75 -12.19 14.92 12.94
C ILE A 75 -10.90 15.72 13.08
N ASP A 76 -10.08 15.38 14.07
CA ASP A 76 -8.79 16.00 14.37
C ASP A 76 -7.61 15.01 14.37
N SER A 77 -7.91 13.73 14.15
CA SER A 77 -6.99 12.60 14.39
C SER A 77 -6.85 11.71 13.15
N GLY A 78 -6.83 12.32 11.97
CA GLY A 78 -6.76 11.64 10.67
C GLY A 78 -8.09 11.00 10.24
N SER A 79 -8.24 10.75 8.95
CA SER A 79 -9.44 10.14 8.35
C SER A 79 -8.98 9.15 7.28
N GLU A 80 -8.36 8.07 7.73
CA GLU A 80 -7.52 7.21 6.90
C GLU A 80 -8.34 6.47 5.83
N ASP A 81 -9.51 5.93 6.20
CA ASP A 81 -10.39 5.25 5.27
C ASP A 81 -11.87 5.66 5.41
N ILE A 82 -12.63 5.44 4.34
CA ILE A 82 -14.04 5.82 4.22
C ILE A 82 -14.84 4.81 3.38
N HIS A 83 -16.00 4.42 3.89
CA HIS A 83 -16.98 3.63 3.14
C HIS A 83 -18.30 4.40 2.99
N VAL A 84 -18.80 4.54 1.75
CA VAL A 84 -20.08 5.20 1.45
C VAL A 84 -21.17 4.16 1.22
N LEU A 85 -22.22 4.21 2.04
CA LEU A 85 -23.41 3.36 1.93
C LEU A 85 -24.27 3.77 0.75
N ARG A 86 -25.12 2.86 0.26
CA ARG A 86 -26.07 3.11 -0.85
C ARG A 86 -26.96 4.34 -0.65
N ASN A 87 -27.26 4.68 0.60
CA ASN A 87 -28.15 5.81 0.93
C ASN A 87 -27.42 7.16 1.05
N GLY A 88 -26.09 7.21 0.85
CA GLY A 88 -25.28 8.42 0.92
C GLY A 88 -24.73 8.75 2.32
N LEU A 89 -24.96 7.90 3.31
CA LEU A 89 -24.19 7.95 4.56
C LEU A 89 -22.78 7.42 4.32
N ALA A 90 -21.80 7.91 5.08
CA ALA A 90 -20.44 7.41 5.02
C ALA A 90 -19.85 7.19 6.40
N LEU A 91 -19.17 6.05 6.56
CA LEU A 91 -18.41 5.69 7.75
C LEU A 91 -16.95 6.04 7.51
N ILE A 92 -16.31 6.72 8.48
CA ILE A 92 -14.93 7.18 8.38
C ILE A 92 -14.17 6.67 9.60
N THR A 93 -13.06 5.97 9.39
CA THR A 93 -12.16 5.56 10.46
C THR A 93 -11.17 6.68 10.78
N SER A 94 -10.90 6.88 12.07
CA SER A 94 -10.07 7.96 12.58
C SER A 94 -9.27 7.51 13.78
N GLY A 95 -8.10 8.12 13.99
CA GLY A 95 -7.24 7.84 15.13
C GLY A 95 -6.45 6.53 14.97
N ILE A 96 -5.88 6.30 13.79
CA ILE A 96 -4.94 5.19 13.56
C ILE A 96 -3.80 5.23 14.59
N ASP A 97 -3.36 4.05 15.03
CA ASP A 97 -2.29 3.95 16.03
C ASP A 97 -0.91 4.20 15.42
N LEU A 98 -0.36 5.37 15.74
CA LEU A 98 0.98 5.77 15.35
C LEU A 98 2.04 5.48 16.43
N THR A 99 1.64 4.95 17.59
CA THR A 99 2.56 4.69 18.71
C THR A 99 3.71 3.74 18.37
N PRO A 100 3.56 2.71 17.50
CA PRO A 100 4.69 1.83 17.14
C PRO A 100 5.82 2.55 16.39
N LEU A 101 5.52 3.70 15.75
CA LEU A 101 6.50 4.53 15.04
C LEU A 101 7.19 5.54 15.98
N GLY A 102 6.57 5.83 17.14
CA GLY A 102 7.16 6.61 18.23
C GLY A 102 7.70 7.97 17.80
N HIS A 103 8.97 8.23 18.12
CA HIS A 103 9.65 9.50 17.83
C HIS A 103 9.82 9.83 16.33
N LEU A 104 9.48 8.91 15.42
CA LEU A 104 9.45 9.19 13.99
C LEU A 104 8.17 9.91 13.55
N MET A 105 7.16 10.02 14.41
CA MET A 105 5.89 10.67 14.12
C MET A 105 5.73 11.97 14.90
N ASP A 106 4.82 12.82 14.44
CA ASP A 106 4.38 14.00 15.18
C ASP A 106 3.85 13.58 16.57
N PRO A 107 4.30 14.21 17.67
CA PRO A 107 3.89 13.82 19.02
C PRO A 107 2.38 13.87 19.26
N SER A 108 1.64 14.73 18.56
CA SER A 108 0.18 14.82 18.69
C SER A 108 -0.52 13.54 18.22
N GLY A 109 0.05 12.85 17.23
CA GLY A 109 -0.45 11.58 16.70
C GLY A 109 -0.39 10.43 17.72
N LEU A 110 0.54 10.51 18.68
CA LEU A 110 0.75 9.46 19.68
C LEU A 110 -0.34 9.42 20.76
N THR A 111 -1.22 10.43 20.81
CA THR A 111 -2.33 10.51 21.77
C THR A 111 -3.70 10.38 21.10
N TRP A 112 -3.74 10.06 19.81
CA TRP A 112 -5.00 9.86 19.11
C TRP A 112 -5.78 8.68 19.69
N LYS A 113 -7.10 8.75 19.56
CA LYS A 113 -8.02 7.70 19.99
C LYS A 113 -8.80 7.20 18.78
N GLY A 114 -8.89 5.88 18.65
CA GLY A 114 -9.67 5.25 17.60
C GLY A 114 -11.15 5.61 17.68
N ARG A 115 -11.72 6.02 16.55
CA ARG A 115 -13.13 6.42 16.40
C ARG A 115 -13.65 6.01 15.04
N ILE A 116 -14.98 5.85 14.96
CA ILE A 116 -15.70 5.77 13.69
C ILE A 116 -16.68 6.94 13.66
N TYR A 117 -16.64 7.68 12.57
CA TYR A 117 -17.50 8.83 12.33
C TYR A 117 -18.52 8.54 11.23
N LEU A 118 -19.70 9.14 11.35
CA LEU A 118 -20.75 9.16 10.35
C LEU A 118 -20.80 10.54 9.70
N PHE A 119 -20.81 10.55 8.37
CA PHE A 119 -21.06 11.73 7.55
C PHE A 119 -22.28 11.48 6.64
N ASP A 120 -23.07 12.51 6.36
CA ASP A 120 -24.21 12.43 5.46
C ASP A 120 -23.97 13.31 4.22
N PHE A 121 -23.71 12.69 3.07
CA PHE A 121 -23.49 13.40 1.82
C PHE A 121 -24.73 14.15 1.33
N LYS A 122 -25.93 13.81 1.81
CA LYS A 122 -27.16 14.59 1.54
C LYS A 122 -27.23 15.88 2.37
N GLN A 123 -26.41 15.99 3.42
CA GLN A 123 -26.24 17.19 4.23
C GLN A 123 -24.79 17.69 4.15
N PRO A 124 -24.32 18.11 2.97
CA PRO A 124 -22.92 18.36 2.70
C PRO A 124 -22.33 19.56 3.45
N ASN A 125 -23.12 20.32 4.22
CA ASN A 125 -22.66 21.39 5.11
C ASN A 125 -22.61 20.98 6.59
N ALA A 126 -23.10 19.79 6.95
CA ALA A 126 -23.09 19.29 8.32
C ALA A 126 -21.68 18.83 8.74
N ASN A 127 -21.48 18.71 10.05
CA ASN A 127 -20.27 18.12 10.62
C ASN A 127 -20.41 16.60 10.70
N VAL A 128 -19.30 15.91 10.98
CA VAL A 128 -19.38 14.48 11.29
C VAL A 128 -20.05 14.24 12.65
N THR A 129 -20.62 13.06 12.83
CA THR A 129 -21.12 12.55 14.11
C THR A 129 -20.27 11.35 14.52
N GLU A 130 -19.67 11.35 15.71
CA GLU A 130 -19.00 10.15 16.23
C GLU A 130 -20.05 9.06 16.53
N LEU A 131 -19.80 7.84 16.08
CA LEU A 131 -20.66 6.68 16.37
C LEU A 131 -20.17 5.97 17.63
N PRO A 132 -20.97 5.90 18.71
CA PRO A 132 -20.64 5.05 19.85
C PRO A 132 -20.71 3.58 19.45
N ILE A 133 -19.70 2.81 19.86
CA ILE A 133 -19.71 1.36 19.78
C ILE A 133 -20.33 0.83 21.08
N LEU A 134 -21.41 0.06 20.96
CA LEU A 134 -22.18 -0.46 22.09
C LEU A 134 -21.88 -1.95 22.33
N GLY A 135 -22.17 -2.43 23.54
CA GLY A 135 -21.95 -3.82 23.94
C GLY A 135 -20.65 -4.00 24.72
N SER A 136 -20.08 -5.20 24.66
CA SER A 136 -18.88 -5.58 25.40
C SER A 136 -17.56 -5.23 24.68
N PHE A 137 -17.54 -4.14 23.93
CA PHE A 137 -16.38 -3.73 23.15
C PHE A 137 -15.31 -3.08 24.04
N ASP A 138 -14.04 -3.44 23.85
CA ASP A 138 -12.93 -2.81 24.58
C ASP A 138 -12.46 -1.55 23.84
N HIS A 139 -12.99 -0.40 24.26
CA HIS A 139 -12.63 0.90 23.69
C HIS A 139 -11.18 1.32 23.95
N SER A 140 -10.51 0.72 24.93
CA SER A 140 -9.13 1.10 25.27
C SER A 140 -8.10 0.54 24.28
N ASP A 141 -8.47 -0.51 23.54
CA ASP A 141 -7.64 -1.19 22.55
C ASP A 141 -8.22 -1.04 21.13
N PHE A 142 -8.94 0.06 20.88
CA PHE A 142 -9.51 0.36 19.56
C PHE A 142 -8.62 1.31 18.77
N ARG A 143 -8.06 0.79 17.68
CA ARG A 143 -7.10 1.43 16.78
C ARG A 143 -7.49 1.10 15.33
N PRO A 144 -8.55 1.75 14.82
CA PRO A 144 -9.12 1.45 13.52
C PRO A 144 -8.19 1.86 12.37
N HIS A 145 -8.27 1.12 11.28
CA HIS A 145 -7.56 1.38 10.03
C HIS A 145 -8.56 1.28 8.87
N GLY A 146 -8.40 0.33 7.91
CA GLY A 146 -9.37 0.12 6.83
C GLY A 146 -10.77 -0.32 7.28
N ILE A 147 -11.78 -0.03 6.45
CA ILE A 147 -13.19 -0.28 6.73
C ILE A 147 -13.97 -0.79 5.49
N SER A 148 -14.82 -1.78 5.71
CA SER A 148 -15.76 -2.26 4.70
C SER A 148 -17.17 -2.43 5.25
N VAL A 149 -18.17 -2.31 4.39
CA VAL A 149 -19.57 -2.50 4.75
C VAL A 149 -20.21 -3.52 3.81
N TRP A 150 -21.03 -4.40 4.40
CA TRP A 150 -21.93 -5.29 3.69
C TRP A 150 -23.37 -4.93 4.05
N GLU A 151 -24.13 -4.44 3.06
CA GLU A 151 -25.54 -4.06 3.20
C GLU A 151 -26.46 -5.20 2.75
N GLU A 152 -27.15 -5.80 3.71
CA GLU A 152 -28.31 -6.68 3.48
C GLU A 152 -29.61 -5.89 3.70
N GLU A 153 -30.77 -6.49 3.38
CA GLU A 153 -32.06 -5.81 3.51
C GLU A 153 -32.37 -5.39 4.96
N THR A 154 -31.96 -6.20 5.94
CA THR A 154 -32.31 -6.02 7.35
C THR A 154 -31.13 -5.64 8.24
N GLN A 155 -29.90 -5.77 7.73
CA GLN A 155 -28.69 -5.60 8.52
C GLN A 155 -27.59 -4.96 7.69
N THR A 156 -26.90 -3.99 8.28
CA THR A 156 -25.70 -3.38 7.73
C THR A 156 -24.52 -3.80 8.59
N THR A 157 -23.72 -4.74 8.09
CA THR A 157 -22.53 -5.26 8.78
C THR A 157 -21.32 -4.43 8.40
N VAL A 158 -20.55 -3.99 9.39
CA VAL A 158 -19.34 -3.17 9.24
C VAL A 158 -18.15 -3.98 9.70
N PHE A 159 -17.14 -4.10 8.85
CA PHE A 159 -15.87 -4.75 9.11
C PHE A 159 -14.81 -3.67 9.27
N VAL A 160 -14.09 -3.68 10.38
CA VAL A 160 -13.08 -2.65 10.70
C VAL A 160 -11.78 -3.32 11.06
N VAL A 161 -10.70 -3.00 10.34
CA VAL A 161 -9.35 -3.40 10.71
C VAL A 161 -8.99 -2.76 12.05
N ASN A 162 -8.52 -3.54 13.01
CA ASN A 162 -8.14 -3.05 14.34
C ASN A 162 -6.78 -3.61 14.78
N HIS A 163 -5.82 -2.70 15.00
CA HIS A 163 -4.47 -3.00 15.44
C HIS A 163 -4.36 -3.17 16.96
N LYS A 164 -4.98 -4.22 17.52
CA LYS A 164 -4.91 -4.52 18.95
C LYS A 164 -3.47 -4.64 19.45
N GLN A 165 -3.27 -4.42 20.74
CA GLN A 165 -1.91 -4.24 21.32
C GLN A 165 -0.98 -5.41 21.02
N HIS A 166 -1.55 -6.60 20.87
CA HIS A 166 -0.81 -7.85 20.72
C HIS A 166 -1.25 -8.69 19.51
N ARG A 167 -2.18 -8.18 18.67
CA ARG A 167 -2.69 -8.93 17.52
C ARG A 167 -3.42 -8.02 16.53
N GLU A 168 -3.49 -8.47 15.29
CA GLU A 168 -4.41 -7.91 14.30
C GLU A 168 -5.80 -8.54 14.48
N ALA A 169 -6.84 -7.75 14.21
CA ALA A 169 -8.22 -8.23 14.22
C ALA A 169 -9.06 -7.50 13.17
N ILE A 170 -10.13 -8.14 12.73
CA ILE A 170 -11.26 -7.47 12.08
C ILE A 170 -12.41 -7.42 13.08
N GLU A 171 -12.83 -6.23 13.47
CA GLU A 171 -14.03 -6.03 14.28
C GLU A 171 -15.26 -6.11 13.40
N VAL A 172 -16.23 -6.93 13.80
CA VAL A 172 -17.52 -7.06 13.12
C VAL A 172 -18.57 -6.35 13.96
N LEU A 173 -19.16 -5.31 13.37
CA LEU A 173 -20.15 -4.43 14.00
C LEU A 173 -21.43 -4.44 13.17
N SER A 174 -22.56 -4.09 13.79
CA SER A 174 -23.82 -3.82 13.10
C SER A 174 -24.16 -2.34 13.21
N LEU A 175 -24.39 -1.67 12.09
CA LEU A 175 -24.78 -0.27 12.08
C LEU A 175 -26.28 -0.11 12.33
N ASN A 176 -26.63 0.59 13.41
CA ASN A 176 -27.98 1.10 13.62
C ASN A 176 -28.04 2.55 13.14
N GLN A 177 -28.70 2.77 12.00
CA GLN A 177 -28.78 4.08 11.37
C GLN A 177 -29.71 5.05 12.11
N ASP A 178 -30.79 4.55 12.71
CA ASP A 178 -31.77 5.37 13.44
C ASP A 178 -31.16 5.97 14.71
N ASN A 179 -30.47 5.14 15.48
CA ASN A 179 -29.84 5.54 16.74
C ASN A 179 -28.41 6.06 16.55
N LYS A 180 -27.89 6.06 15.32
CA LYS A 180 -26.52 6.44 14.96
C LYS A 180 -25.50 5.78 15.89
N SER A 181 -25.52 4.46 15.94
CA SER A 181 -24.60 3.67 16.78
C SER A 181 -24.13 2.41 16.06
N LEU A 182 -23.04 1.84 16.56
CA LEU A 182 -22.51 0.57 16.11
C LEU A 182 -22.67 -0.45 17.24
N GLN A 183 -23.40 -1.53 16.99
CA GLN A 183 -23.48 -2.65 17.92
C GLN A 183 -22.29 -3.58 17.69
N TYR A 184 -21.43 -3.77 18.68
CA TYR A 184 -20.39 -4.78 18.60
C TYR A 184 -21.00 -6.18 18.53
N LEU A 185 -20.55 -6.97 17.56
CA LEU A 185 -20.95 -8.37 17.40
C LEU A 185 -19.84 -9.29 17.90
N TYR A 186 -18.67 -9.25 17.26
CA TYR A 186 -17.51 -10.08 17.60
C TYR A 186 -16.23 -9.59 16.90
N SER A 187 -15.07 -10.08 17.33
CA SER A 187 -13.79 -9.89 16.63
C SER A 187 -13.40 -11.17 15.89
N ILE A 188 -12.88 -11.03 14.67
CA ILE A 188 -12.24 -12.10 13.91
C ILE A 188 -10.73 -11.95 14.04
N THR A 189 -10.05 -13.06 14.28
CA THR A 189 -8.58 -13.16 14.27
C THR A 189 -8.17 -14.39 13.49
N ASP A 190 -7.10 -14.30 12.71
CA ASP A 190 -6.57 -15.41 11.93
C ASP A 190 -5.03 -15.42 11.98
N PRO A 191 -4.34 -16.58 12.01
CA PRO A 191 -2.87 -16.64 11.99
C PRO A 191 -2.20 -15.99 10.77
N LEU A 192 -2.94 -15.77 9.68
CA LEU A 192 -2.49 -15.05 8.49
C LEU A 192 -2.64 -13.53 8.62
N MET A 193 -3.35 -13.01 9.64
CA MET A 193 -3.39 -11.58 9.94
C MET A 193 -2.09 -11.18 10.64
N ARG A 194 -1.24 -10.43 9.93
CA ARG A 194 0.09 -10.05 10.40
C ARG A 194 0.28 -8.54 10.49
N SER A 195 -0.16 -7.83 9.46
CA SER A 195 -0.01 -6.39 9.31
C SER A 195 -1.15 -5.93 8.40
N VAL A 196 -2.38 -6.07 8.89
CA VAL A 196 -3.59 -5.87 8.09
C VAL A 196 -3.74 -4.39 7.79
N ASN A 197 -3.93 -4.01 6.53
CA ASN A 197 -4.10 -2.61 6.15
C ASN A 197 -5.56 -2.29 5.88
N ASP A 198 -6.14 -3.01 4.91
CA ASP A 198 -7.51 -2.77 4.48
C ASP A 198 -8.28 -4.08 4.27
N VAL A 199 -9.62 -3.98 4.20
CA VAL A 199 -10.57 -5.08 4.09
C VAL A 199 -11.66 -4.75 3.07
N VAL A 200 -12.05 -5.72 2.26
CA VAL A 200 -13.25 -5.64 1.43
C VAL A 200 -14.18 -6.82 1.73
N ALA A 201 -15.37 -6.52 2.26
CA ALA A 201 -16.40 -7.53 2.43
C ALA A 201 -16.78 -8.13 1.07
N VAL A 202 -17.11 -9.41 1.02
CA VAL A 202 -17.74 -10.07 -0.15
C VAL A 202 -18.95 -10.92 0.23
N GLY A 203 -19.29 -10.94 1.52
CA GLY A 203 -20.51 -11.47 2.09
C GLY A 203 -20.69 -10.95 3.52
N SER A 204 -21.71 -11.45 4.22
CA SER A 204 -21.96 -11.10 5.62
C SER A 204 -20.96 -11.71 6.61
N ASN A 205 -20.19 -12.72 6.18
CA ASN A 205 -19.16 -13.38 6.98
C ASN A 205 -17.85 -13.66 6.22
N SER A 206 -17.70 -13.16 4.99
CA SER A 206 -16.54 -13.39 4.14
C SER A 206 -16.00 -12.09 3.55
N PHE A 207 -14.68 -12.01 3.42
CA PHE A 207 -13.98 -10.80 3.00
C PHE A 207 -12.58 -11.13 2.47
N TYR A 208 -12.02 -10.22 1.69
CA TYR A 208 -10.58 -10.18 1.43
C TYR A 208 -9.94 -9.13 2.32
N PHE A 209 -8.69 -9.35 2.73
CA PHE A 209 -7.89 -8.34 3.40
C PHE A 209 -6.46 -8.33 2.90
N THR A 210 -5.81 -7.18 3.01
CA THR A 210 -4.42 -6.98 2.64
C THR A 210 -3.54 -7.06 3.88
N ASN A 211 -2.46 -7.84 3.82
CA ASN A 211 -1.31 -7.60 4.68
C ASN A 211 -0.29 -6.78 3.89
N ASP A 212 0.01 -5.57 4.37
CA ASP A 212 0.90 -4.63 3.70
C ASP A 212 2.40 -5.00 3.83
N GLY A 213 2.71 -6.06 4.57
CA GLY A 213 4.05 -6.61 4.70
C GLY A 213 4.12 -7.70 5.77
N TYR A 214 5.33 -8.13 6.07
CA TYR A 214 5.60 -9.26 6.95
C TYR A 214 6.13 -8.86 8.32
N ASN A 215 6.95 -7.81 8.39
CA ASN A 215 7.65 -7.42 9.61
C ASN A 215 6.96 -6.27 10.35
N ASN A 216 6.71 -6.46 11.64
CA ASN A 216 6.10 -5.42 12.50
C ASN A 216 7.15 -4.63 13.31
N GLN A 217 8.43 -4.97 13.19
CA GLN A 217 9.52 -4.25 13.84
C GLN A 217 10.00 -3.11 12.95
N LEU A 218 10.05 -1.89 13.49
CA LEU A 218 10.35 -0.65 12.76
C LEU A 218 11.51 -0.77 11.76
N PHE A 219 12.69 -1.23 12.23
CA PHE A 219 13.88 -1.34 11.37
C PHE A 219 13.73 -2.42 10.29
N LYS A 220 13.11 -3.57 10.62
CA LYS A 220 12.87 -4.63 9.63
C LYS A 220 11.83 -4.22 8.60
N ARG A 221 10.79 -3.51 9.02
CA ARG A 221 9.78 -2.92 8.13
C ARG A 221 10.40 -1.88 7.20
N PHE A 222 11.31 -1.05 7.73
CA PHE A 222 12.10 -0.14 6.91
C PHE A 222 12.93 -0.88 5.86
N LEU A 223 13.66 -1.94 6.24
CA LEU A 223 14.43 -2.74 5.28
C LEU A 223 13.55 -3.43 4.24
N GLU A 224 12.39 -3.96 4.65
CA GLU A 224 11.41 -4.59 3.76
C GLU A 224 10.93 -3.62 2.68
N ARG A 225 10.56 -2.39 3.07
CA ARG A 225 10.18 -1.31 2.14
C ARG A 225 11.36 -0.84 1.29
N PHE A 226 12.50 -0.54 1.91
CA PHE A 226 13.69 -0.03 1.23
C PHE A 226 14.17 -1.01 0.14
N LEU A 227 14.29 -2.29 0.47
CA LEU A 227 14.70 -3.35 -0.46
C LEU A 227 13.58 -3.83 -1.39
N LYS A 228 12.35 -3.30 -1.23
CA LYS A 228 11.15 -3.66 -2.01
C LYS A 228 10.89 -5.16 -1.99
N PHE A 229 10.96 -5.78 -0.81
CA PHE A 229 10.65 -7.20 -0.69
C PHE A 229 9.14 -7.44 -0.84
N PRO A 230 8.70 -8.34 -1.72
CA PRO A 230 7.28 -8.60 -1.98
C PRO A 230 6.74 -9.60 -0.95
N TRP A 231 6.76 -9.22 0.32
CA TRP A 231 6.33 -10.07 1.43
C TRP A 231 4.93 -9.73 1.97
N GLY A 232 4.27 -8.73 1.40
CA GLY A 232 2.86 -8.50 1.58
C GLY A 232 2.03 -9.56 0.84
N ASN A 233 0.77 -9.70 1.22
CA ASN A 233 -0.13 -10.68 0.62
C ASN A 233 -1.60 -10.22 0.69
N VAL A 234 -2.46 -10.92 -0.05
CA VAL A 234 -3.92 -10.78 0.03
C VAL A 234 -4.47 -12.11 0.49
N ILE A 235 -5.36 -12.06 1.48
CA ILE A 235 -5.98 -13.24 2.08
C ILE A 235 -7.49 -13.16 1.83
N TYR A 236 -8.08 -14.28 1.43
CA TYR A 236 -9.53 -14.49 1.49
C TYR A 236 -9.86 -15.13 2.84
N TYR A 237 -10.80 -14.56 3.59
CA TYR A 237 -11.31 -15.16 4.82
C TYR A 237 -12.70 -15.76 4.58
N ASP A 238 -12.81 -17.06 4.85
CA ASP A 238 -14.05 -17.81 4.82
C ASP A 238 -14.59 -17.92 6.26
N GLY A 239 -15.69 -17.22 6.53
CA GLY A 239 -16.34 -17.24 7.85
C GLY A 239 -17.01 -18.56 8.20
N ASP A 240 -17.42 -19.37 7.21
CA ASP A 240 -18.03 -20.68 7.47
C ASP A 240 -16.94 -21.69 7.84
N ALA A 241 -15.78 -21.62 7.19
CA ALA A 241 -14.61 -22.41 7.54
C ALA A 241 -13.85 -21.85 8.75
N GLY A 242 -14.08 -20.58 9.12
CA GLY A 242 -13.42 -19.86 10.21
C GLY A 242 -11.92 -19.64 9.99
N ARG A 243 -11.47 -19.55 8.73
CA ARG A 243 -10.03 -19.45 8.40
C ARG A 243 -9.74 -18.69 7.10
N GLY A 244 -8.55 -18.09 7.06
CA GLY A 244 -8.00 -17.44 5.88
C GLY A 244 -7.26 -18.38 4.92
N GLN A 245 -7.22 -17.99 3.65
CA GLN A 245 -6.41 -18.58 2.59
C GLN A 245 -5.64 -17.48 1.85
N VAL A 246 -4.33 -17.69 1.65
CA VAL A 246 -3.50 -16.80 0.82
C VAL A 246 -3.96 -16.91 -0.63
N VAL A 247 -4.47 -15.82 -1.20
CA VAL A 247 -4.91 -15.75 -2.61
C VAL A 247 -3.95 -14.94 -3.48
N VAL A 248 -3.12 -14.09 -2.87
CA VAL A 248 -1.97 -13.43 -3.51
C VAL A 248 -0.78 -13.47 -2.56
N SER A 249 0.33 -14.12 -2.93
CA SER A 249 1.42 -14.44 -2.00
C SER A 249 2.66 -13.54 -2.05
N ARG A 250 2.80 -12.71 -3.09
CA ARG A 250 4.00 -11.88 -3.33
C ARG A 250 3.64 -10.45 -3.72
N GLY A 251 2.93 -9.75 -2.84
CA GLY A 251 2.54 -8.36 -3.01
C GLY A 251 3.63 -7.38 -2.57
N LEU A 252 3.78 -6.29 -3.31
CA LEU A 252 4.64 -5.16 -2.95
C LEU A 252 3.82 -4.11 -2.20
N GLU A 253 3.74 -4.25 -0.87
CA GLU A 253 2.91 -3.41 0.00
C GLU A 253 1.45 -3.29 -0.47
N PRO A 254 0.69 -4.41 -0.53
CA PRO A 254 -0.76 -4.35 -0.73
C PRO A 254 -1.39 -3.46 0.34
N ASN A 255 -2.15 -2.47 -0.09
CA ASN A 255 -2.72 -1.46 0.80
C ASN A 255 -4.25 -1.49 0.65
N GLY A 256 -4.86 -0.46 0.09
CA GLY A 256 -6.29 -0.41 -0.23
C GLY A 256 -6.76 -1.60 -1.08
N ILE A 257 -7.92 -2.13 -0.73
CA ILE A 257 -8.58 -3.22 -1.44
C ILE A 257 -10.07 -2.95 -1.65
N ASN A 258 -10.57 -3.15 -2.87
CA ASN A 258 -12.00 -2.99 -3.13
C ASN A 258 -12.47 -3.90 -4.26
N ARG A 259 -13.77 -3.93 -4.55
CA ARG A 259 -14.37 -4.83 -5.54
C ARG A 259 -15.24 -4.09 -6.54
N SER A 260 -15.37 -4.64 -7.76
CA SER A 260 -16.31 -4.14 -8.74
C SER A 260 -17.77 -4.29 -8.26
N PRO A 261 -18.71 -3.45 -8.73
CA PRO A 261 -20.13 -3.56 -8.34
C PRO A 261 -20.76 -4.92 -8.68
N ASP A 262 -20.30 -5.55 -9.77
CA ASP A 262 -20.73 -6.89 -10.19
C ASP A 262 -19.99 -8.04 -9.48
N GLY A 263 -19.05 -7.72 -8.57
CA GLY A 263 -18.28 -8.68 -7.79
C GLY A 263 -17.26 -9.52 -8.58
N ARG A 264 -17.06 -9.26 -9.87
CA ARG A 264 -16.13 -10.05 -10.70
C ARG A 264 -14.67 -9.69 -10.52
N TYR A 265 -14.37 -8.46 -10.10
CA TYR A 265 -13.01 -7.95 -10.00
C TYR A 265 -12.68 -7.47 -8.60
N ILE A 266 -11.46 -7.77 -8.17
CA ILE A 266 -10.84 -7.22 -6.96
C ILE A 266 -9.70 -6.28 -7.37
N TYR A 267 -9.65 -5.11 -6.77
CA TYR A 267 -8.64 -4.09 -6.99
C TYR A 267 -7.76 -4.00 -5.76
N VAL A 268 -6.44 -4.00 -5.95
CA VAL A 268 -5.47 -3.86 -4.85
C VAL A 268 -4.46 -2.78 -5.22
N SER A 269 -4.32 -1.76 -4.38
CA SER A 269 -3.32 -0.72 -4.56
C SER A 269 -1.96 -1.15 -3.99
N SER A 270 -0.90 -0.56 -4.52
CA SER A 270 0.48 -0.80 -4.08
C SER A 270 1.24 0.52 -4.10
N PRO A 271 1.25 1.27 -2.97
CA PRO A 271 1.78 2.64 -2.91
C PRO A 271 3.26 2.73 -3.32
N ILE A 272 4.07 1.73 -2.97
CA ILE A 272 5.52 1.73 -3.15
C ILE A 272 5.96 1.61 -4.62
N VAL A 273 5.16 0.93 -5.43
CA VAL A 273 5.38 0.78 -6.88
C VAL A 273 4.46 1.67 -7.70
N GLY A 274 3.47 2.30 -7.07
CA GLY A 274 2.61 3.28 -7.71
C GLY A 274 1.55 2.68 -8.63
N THR A 275 1.04 1.50 -8.28
CA THR A 275 0.14 0.73 -9.15
C THR A 275 -1.16 0.32 -8.46
N VAL A 276 -2.18 0.05 -9.27
CA VAL A 276 -3.35 -0.75 -8.89
C VAL A 276 -3.33 -2.02 -9.72
N THR A 277 -3.40 -3.18 -9.07
CA THR A 277 -3.56 -4.47 -9.76
C THR A 277 -5.03 -4.84 -9.76
N VAL A 278 -5.56 -5.18 -10.94
CA VAL A 278 -6.90 -5.72 -11.14
C VAL A 278 -6.80 -7.23 -11.21
N TYR A 279 -7.58 -7.90 -10.36
CA TYR A 279 -7.70 -9.34 -10.32
C TYR A 279 -9.11 -9.75 -10.73
N GLU A 280 -9.23 -10.79 -11.55
CA GLU A 280 -10.48 -11.51 -11.74
C GLU A 280 -10.68 -12.50 -10.61
N GLN A 281 -11.81 -12.40 -9.92
CA GLN A 281 -12.20 -13.34 -8.88
C GLN A 281 -12.63 -14.65 -9.51
N GLN A 282 -11.96 -15.73 -9.12
CA GLN A 282 -12.26 -17.08 -9.55
C GLN A 282 -13.38 -17.71 -8.70
N ALA A 283 -13.95 -18.81 -9.19
CA ALA A 283 -15.04 -19.52 -8.51
C ALA A 283 -14.67 -20.06 -7.11
N ASP A 284 -13.38 -20.32 -6.88
CA ASP A 284 -12.81 -20.77 -5.59
C ASP A 284 -12.29 -19.59 -4.75
N HIS A 285 -12.65 -18.35 -5.08
CA HIS A 285 -12.19 -17.11 -4.45
C HIS A 285 -10.69 -16.81 -4.65
N ALA A 286 -9.97 -17.58 -5.47
CA ALA A 286 -8.63 -17.20 -5.89
C ALA A 286 -8.66 -15.92 -6.75
N LEU A 287 -7.55 -15.17 -6.75
CA LEU A 287 -7.43 -13.92 -7.48
C LEU A 287 -6.43 -14.07 -8.63
N GLN A 288 -6.92 -14.01 -9.87
CA GLN A 288 -6.09 -14.06 -11.07
C GLN A 288 -5.75 -12.64 -11.53
N PRO A 289 -4.46 -12.22 -11.58
CA PRO A 289 -4.12 -10.88 -12.04
C PRO A 289 -4.39 -10.77 -13.54
N ILE A 290 -5.19 -9.78 -13.94
CA ILE A 290 -5.56 -9.53 -15.36
C ILE A 290 -5.01 -8.21 -15.90
N GLN A 291 -4.75 -7.23 -15.01
CA GLN A 291 -4.24 -5.92 -15.42
C GLN A 291 -3.45 -5.26 -14.28
N VAL A 292 -2.44 -4.48 -14.64
CA VAL A 292 -1.74 -3.56 -13.73
C VAL A 292 -1.85 -2.16 -14.32
N ILE A 293 -2.35 -1.22 -13.51
CA ILE A 293 -2.52 0.19 -13.89
C ILE A 293 -1.43 0.99 -13.16
N ASP A 294 -0.51 1.58 -13.91
CA ASP A 294 0.53 2.49 -13.40
C ASP A 294 -0.04 3.91 -13.26
N LEU A 295 0.05 4.48 -12.07
CA LEU A 295 -0.55 5.77 -11.72
C LEU A 295 0.46 6.90 -11.55
N SER A 296 1.77 6.61 -11.69
CA SER A 296 2.85 7.60 -11.48
C SER A 296 2.72 8.41 -10.17
N THR A 297 2.05 7.86 -9.17
CA THR A 297 1.70 8.41 -7.85
C THR A 297 1.67 7.24 -6.85
N SER A 298 1.56 7.48 -5.55
CA SER A 298 1.45 6.40 -4.56
C SER A 298 -0.01 6.23 -4.12
N PRO A 299 -0.79 5.33 -4.76
CA PRO A 299 -2.17 5.08 -4.38
C PRO A 299 -2.23 4.37 -3.03
N ASP A 300 -3.12 4.86 -2.17
CA ASP A 300 -3.45 4.32 -0.84
C ASP A 300 -4.81 3.61 -0.98
N ASN A 301 -5.87 4.04 -0.27
CA ASN A 301 -7.19 3.43 -0.33
C ASN A 301 -7.94 3.63 -1.65
N ILE A 302 -8.80 2.66 -1.97
CA ILE A 302 -9.62 2.59 -3.20
C ILE A 302 -11.10 2.65 -2.83
N TYR A 303 -11.80 3.66 -3.32
CA TYR A 303 -13.26 3.69 -3.37
C TYR A 303 -13.76 3.28 -4.76
N VAL A 304 -14.86 2.55 -4.83
CA VAL A 304 -15.50 2.15 -6.09
C VAL A 304 -16.89 2.77 -6.14
N ASP A 305 -17.16 3.57 -7.17
CA ASP A 305 -18.50 4.09 -7.38
C ASP A 305 -19.45 2.95 -7.74
N SER A 306 -20.51 2.78 -6.96
CA SER A 306 -21.46 1.67 -7.12
C SER A 306 -22.29 1.76 -8.40
N THR A 307 -22.38 2.94 -9.04
CA THR A 307 -23.20 3.16 -10.23
C THR A 307 -22.38 3.02 -11.51
N SER A 308 -21.23 3.68 -11.61
CA SER A 308 -20.38 3.65 -12.79
C SER A 308 -19.31 2.55 -12.75
N GLY A 309 -18.94 2.07 -11.56
CA GLY A 309 -17.78 1.20 -11.36
C GLY A 309 -16.44 1.93 -11.43
N ASP A 310 -16.44 3.27 -11.48
CA ASP A 310 -15.20 4.06 -11.50
C ASP A 310 -14.45 3.91 -10.17
N LEU A 311 -13.13 3.78 -10.28
CA LEU A 311 -12.25 3.80 -9.11
C LEU A 311 -11.95 5.24 -8.71
N TRP A 312 -11.90 5.50 -7.41
CA TRP A 312 -11.41 6.74 -6.82
C TRP A 312 -10.36 6.40 -5.78
N LEU A 313 -9.16 6.94 -5.94
CA LEU A 313 -8.02 6.61 -5.11
C LEU A 313 -7.55 7.83 -4.33
N GLY A 314 -7.38 7.68 -3.02
CA GLY A 314 -6.52 8.58 -2.25
C GLY A 314 -5.06 8.29 -2.61
N CYS A 315 -4.25 9.31 -2.89
CA CYS A 315 -2.83 9.09 -3.18
C CYS A 315 -1.91 10.12 -2.54
N HIS A 316 -0.74 9.65 -2.15
CA HIS A 316 0.41 10.44 -1.73
C HIS A 316 1.25 10.79 -2.96
N MET A 317 1.20 12.03 -3.44
CA MET A 317 1.88 12.36 -4.71
C MET A 317 3.40 12.37 -4.60
N ILE A 318 3.90 12.96 -3.51
CA ILE A 318 5.31 13.25 -3.29
C ILE A 318 5.76 12.60 -1.98
N GLY A 319 6.34 11.41 -2.09
CA GLY A 319 6.63 10.55 -0.94
C GLY A 319 7.49 11.22 0.15
N TYR A 320 8.55 11.95 -0.20
CA TYR A 320 9.37 12.62 0.81
C TYR A 320 8.61 13.71 1.58
N GLN A 321 7.64 14.38 0.94
CA GLN A 321 6.79 15.37 1.61
C GLN A 321 5.82 14.68 2.57
N SER A 322 5.24 13.54 2.18
CA SER A 322 4.42 12.73 3.08
C SER A 322 5.21 12.28 4.31
N MET A 323 6.47 11.85 4.14
CA MET A 323 7.34 11.49 5.27
C MET A 323 7.58 12.67 6.23
N LEU A 324 7.83 13.88 5.70
CA LEU A 324 7.99 15.09 6.51
C LEU A 324 6.68 15.48 7.21
N HIS A 325 5.54 15.31 6.54
CA HIS A 325 4.22 15.55 7.12
C HIS A 325 3.94 14.61 8.29
N PHE A 326 4.25 13.32 8.18
CA PHE A 326 4.08 12.39 9.29
C PHE A 326 4.94 12.72 10.51
N GLN A 327 6.10 13.34 10.32
CA GLN A 327 6.97 13.83 11.40
C GLN A 327 6.48 15.13 12.03
N ASN A 328 5.73 15.94 11.27
CA ASN A 328 5.18 17.21 11.70
C ASN A 328 3.96 17.56 10.85
N PHE A 329 2.76 17.43 11.42
CA PHE A 329 1.51 17.57 10.66
C PHE A 329 1.27 19.00 10.15
N THR A 330 2.03 19.99 10.63
CA THR A 330 1.99 21.36 10.09
C THR A 330 2.71 21.49 8.74
N GLN A 331 3.55 20.52 8.38
CA GLN A 331 4.22 20.49 7.08
C GLN A 331 3.22 20.00 6.01
N PRO A 332 2.92 20.78 4.97
CA PRO A 332 2.00 20.34 3.95
C PRO A 332 2.60 19.21 3.10
N ALA A 333 1.81 18.14 2.88
CA ALA A 333 2.10 17.12 1.87
C ALA A 333 0.99 17.13 0.81
N ALA A 334 1.38 17.04 -0.46
CA ALA A 334 0.43 17.07 -1.55
C ALA A 334 -0.30 15.71 -1.67
N SER A 335 -1.62 15.73 -1.51
CA SER A 335 -2.50 14.58 -1.69
C SER A 335 -3.42 14.76 -2.91
N GLN A 336 -3.90 13.64 -3.46
CA GLN A 336 -4.83 13.64 -4.59
C GLN A 336 -5.94 12.61 -4.43
N ALA A 337 -7.11 12.93 -4.97
CA ALA A 337 -8.17 12.00 -5.29
C ALA A 337 -8.14 11.75 -6.81
N PHE A 338 -7.89 10.51 -7.21
CA PHE A 338 -7.58 10.17 -8.60
C PHE A 338 -8.56 9.12 -9.11
N SER A 339 -9.12 9.33 -10.30
CA SER A 339 -9.94 8.30 -10.98
C SER A 339 -9.28 7.87 -12.29
N PRO A 340 -8.73 6.64 -12.38
CA PRO A 340 -8.23 6.09 -13.63
C PRO A 340 -9.40 5.70 -14.52
N VAL A 341 -9.36 6.08 -15.80
CA VAL A 341 -10.25 5.48 -16.79
C VAL A 341 -9.75 4.06 -17.06
N MET A 342 -10.53 3.08 -16.63
CA MET A 342 -10.27 1.67 -16.91
C MET A 342 -10.69 1.38 -18.35
N LEU A 343 -9.72 1.17 -19.23
CA LEU A 343 -9.99 0.61 -20.55
C LEU A 343 -10.16 -0.90 -20.38
N MET A 344 -11.40 -1.39 -20.41
CA MET A 344 -11.66 -2.82 -20.60
C MET A 344 -10.99 -3.26 -21.93
N PRO A 345 -10.52 -4.52 -22.04
CA PRO A 345 -9.81 -4.98 -23.24
C PRO A 345 -10.79 -5.15 -24.40
N VAL A 346 -11.17 -4.05 -25.03
CA VAL A 346 -11.52 -4.03 -26.45
C VAL A 346 -10.22 -3.72 -27.17
N ALA A 347 -9.83 -4.60 -28.08
CA ALA A 347 -8.61 -4.52 -28.85
C ALA A 347 -8.29 -3.08 -29.28
N TYR A 348 -7.07 -2.64 -28.95
CA TYR A 348 -6.47 -1.36 -29.31
C TYR A 348 -7.17 -0.09 -28.78
N TYR A 349 -6.57 0.58 -27.81
CA TYR A 349 -6.15 1.99 -27.89
C TYR A 349 -5.25 2.36 -26.69
N LYS A 350 -4.03 2.83 -26.98
CA LYS A 350 -3.17 3.52 -26.02
C LYS A 350 -3.70 4.95 -25.85
N SER A 351 -4.59 5.18 -24.90
CA SER A 351 -4.85 6.51 -24.34
C SER A 351 -5.75 6.40 -23.11
N ILE A 352 -5.14 6.50 -21.92
CA ILE A 352 -5.87 6.73 -20.66
C ILE A 352 -6.32 8.19 -20.67
N LEU A 353 -7.63 8.43 -20.58
CA LEU A 353 -8.20 9.76 -20.32
C LEU A 353 -8.25 9.97 -18.80
N PHE A 354 -7.97 11.18 -18.32
CA PHE A 354 -7.78 11.47 -16.89
C PHE A 354 -8.89 12.36 -16.35
N ARG A 355 -9.44 12.02 -15.17
CA ARG A 355 -10.16 12.97 -14.31
C ARG A 355 -9.45 13.04 -12.95
N GLN A 356 -8.98 14.23 -12.58
CA GLN A 356 -8.21 14.47 -11.35
C GLN A 356 -8.93 15.46 -10.43
N CYS A 357 -9.03 15.13 -9.15
CA CYS A 357 -9.55 16.00 -8.10
C CYS A 357 -8.51 16.10 -6.97
N GLN A 358 -8.00 17.28 -6.61
CA GLN A 358 -7.04 17.42 -5.50
C GLN A 358 -7.55 18.42 -4.48
N CYS A 359 -7.56 18.05 -3.19
CA CYS A 359 -7.89 18.95 -2.11
C CYS A 359 -6.61 19.52 -1.50
N LYS A 360 -6.59 20.84 -1.27
CA LYS A 360 -5.48 21.50 -0.58
C LYS A 360 -5.40 20.94 0.84
N THR A 361 -4.18 20.70 1.32
CA THR A 361 -3.85 20.74 2.75
C THR A 361 -4.57 21.94 3.37
N CYS A 362 -5.56 21.65 4.20
CA CYS A 362 -6.18 22.67 5.01
C CYS A 362 -5.20 22.93 6.14
N ASN A 363 -4.57 24.11 6.12
CA ASN A 363 -3.83 24.57 7.29
C ASN A 363 -4.77 24.47 8.49
N VAL A 364 -4.26 23.85 9.55
CA VAL A 364 -4.86 23.79 10.90
C VAL A 364 -5.38 25.17 11.30
#